data_AF-G8RQ69-F1
#
_entry.id   AF-G8RQ69-F1
#
_cell.length_a   1.000
_cell.length_b   1.000
_cell.length_c   1.000
_cell.angle_alpha   90.00
_cell.angle_beta   90.00
_cell.angle_gamma   90.00
#
_symmetry.space_group_name_H-M   'P 1'
#
loop_
_entity.id
_entity.type
_entity.pdbx_description
1 polymer ?
#
loop_
_entity_poly.entity_id
_entity_poly.type
_entity_poly.pdbx_seq_one_letter_code
_entity_poly.pdbx_strand_id
1 'polypeptide(L)'
;MRRLLFALVVAGSQTACGSTPGPLQAPFADGSTQAVAEAVDGVTAFPTELDPRIFTGAQMKPDLHDATLRIVDRIITDTGIKGLTVTGVELYGSNASYEYDDTSDFGVHVFFTSDSMTSQELAPIPRLLNDDVERRQEGHVRFYGIPVEVSFHAERGEGYQPQPGVGQYSITDRRWVTMPTRQPDHFDRTQMTADMSKFISAYNDLLSGYQQAPKGFDCSKFGALDDEMAAYRDEGFTEGLGSRSTQNLVYRALRRLNVSVPDMVDTLQDECTFVNESVG
;
A
#
# COMPACT_ATOMS: atom_id res chain seq x y z
N MET A 1 75.81 16.58 -5.29
CA MET A 1 74.89 15.45 -5.53
C MET A 1 74.21 15.10 -4.21
N ARG A 2 72.95 15.50 -4.02
CA ARG A 2 72.14 15.24 -2.81
C ARG A 2 71.49 13.86 -2.92
N ARG A 3 71.64 13.02 -1.89
CA ARG A 3 70.89 11.76 -1.72
C ARG A 3 69.60 12.06 -0.94
N LEU A 4 68.44 11.72 -1.51
CA LEU A 4 67.16 11.68 -0.80
C LEU A 4 67.00 10.30 -0.14
N LEU A 5 66.75 10.28 1.17
CA LEU A 5 66.18 9.13 1.88
C LEU A 5 64.65 9.18 1.71
N PHE A 6 64.07 8.07 1.25
CA PHE A 6 62.62 7.84 1.33
C PHE A 6 62.32 7.06 2.61
N ALA A 7 61.52 7.66 3.50
CA ALA A 7 60.95 6.98 4.66
C ALA A 7 59.63 6.31 4.25
N LEU A 8 59.54 5.00 4.45
CA LEU A 8 58.34 4.22 4.21
C LEU A 8 57.44 4.31 5.46
N VAL A 9 56.33 5.05 5.36
CA VAL A 9 55.29 5.07 6.41
C VAL A 9 54.37 3.89 6.16
N VAL A 10 54.41 2.90 7.06
CA VAL A 10 53.43 1.81 7.08
C VAL A 10 52.19 2.34 7.80
N ALA A 11 51.17 2.69 7.03
CA ALA A 11 49.84 2.98 7.56
C ALA A 11 49.16 1.65 7.93
N GLY A 12 48.97 1.41 9.21
CA GLY A 12 48.12 0.32 9.70
C GLY A 12 46.67 0.62 9.34
N SER A 13 46.13 -0.10 8.36
CA SER A 13 44.71 -0.14 8.06
C SER A 13 44.00 -0.91 9.17
N GLN A 14 43.44 -0.20 10.14
CA GLN A 14 42.40 -0.78 10.98
C GLN A 14 41.16 -0.94 10.10
N THR A 15 40.86 -2.18 9.73
CA THR A 15 39.55 -2.57 9.22
C THR A 15 38.54 -2.33 10.34
N ALA A 16 37.83 -1.22 10.26
CA ALA A 16 36.58 -1.05 10.97
C ALA A 16 35.60 -2.08 10.38
N CYS A 17 35.52 -3.27 10.98
CA CYS A 17 34.34 -4.11 10.86
C CYS A 17 33.20 -3.29 11.47
N GLY A 18 32.43 -2.65 10.60
CA GLY A 18 31.35 -1.74 10.94
C GLY A 18 30.32 -2.42 11.83
N SER A 19 29.85 -1.65 12.80
CA SER A 19 28.70 -1.90 13.66
C SER A 19 27.63 -2.77 13.01
N THR A 20 27.21 -3.82 13.71
CA THR A 20 25.93 -4.50 13.48
C THR A 20 24.86 -3.43 13.24
N PRO A 21 24.06 -3.51 12.16
CA PRO A 21 22.91 -2.62 12.00
C PRO A 21 22.08 -2.74 13.27
N GLY A 22 21.97 -1.64 14.03
CA GLY A 22 21.02 -1.58 15.12
C GLY A 22 19.60 -1.76 14.55
N PRO A 23 18.62 -2.15 15.38
CA PRO A 23 17.22 -2.17 14.96
C PRO A 23 16.86 -0.80 14.35
N LEU A 24 16.01 -0.80 13.32
CA LEU A 24 15.47 0.44 12.77
C LEU A 24 14.81 1.20 13.91
N GLN A 25 15.14 2.49 14.01
CA GLN A 25 14.39 3.39 14.87
C GLN A 25 13.09 3.75 14.15
N ALA A 26 12.11 2.85 14.17
CA ALA A 26 10.79 3.18 13.66
C ALA A 26 10.21 4.35 14.48
N PRO A 27 9.59 5.34 13.82
CA PRO A 27 9.03 6.51 14.49
C PRO A 27 7.72 6.17 15.21
N PHE A 28 7.44 6.85 16.32
CA PHE A 28 6.13 6.78 16.98
C PHE A 28 5.07 7.52 16.16
N ALA A 29 3.85 7.01 16.18
CA ALA A 29 2.69 7.67 15.61
C ALA A 29 2.26 8.87 16.46
N ASP A 30 1.97 10.00 15.82
CA ASP A 30 1.46 11.22 16.47
C ASP A 30 -0.02 11.04 16.86
N GLY A 31 -0.24 10.70 18.13
CA GLY A 31 -1.56 10.57 18.75
C GLY A 31 -2.12 11.88 19.31
N SER A 32 -1.56 13.04 18.97
CA SER A 32 -2.09 14.32 19.45
C SER A 32 -3.50 14.56 18.90
N THR A 33 -4.33 15.28 19.68
CA THR A 33 -5.70 15.63 19.27
C THR A 33 -5.73 16.36 17.94
N GLN A 34 -4.72 17.20 17.66
CA GLN A 34 -4.61 17.92 16.40
C GLN A 34 -4.36 16.97 15.22
N ALA A 35 -3.34 16.09 15.30
CA ALA A 35 -3.01 15.16 14.23
C ALA A 35 -4.18 14.21 13.92
N VAL A 36 -4.85 13.69 14.95
CA VAL A 36 -6.03 12.83 14.78
C VAL A 36 -7.18 13.60 14.11
N ALA A 37 -7.46 14.83 14.54
CA ALA A 37 -8.51 15.65 13.92
C ALA A 37 -8.23 15.95 12.44
N GLU A 38 -6.99 16.33 12.11
CA GLU A 38 -6.56 16.61 10.74
C GLU A 38 -6.68 15.36 9.84
N ALA A 39 -6.30 14.19 10.36
CA ALA A 39 -6.44 12.92 9.64
C ALA A 39 -7.91 12.56 9.39
N VAL A 40 -8.79 12.72 10.39
CA VAL A 40 -10.24 12.51 10.25
C VAL A 40 -10.85 13.47 9.23
N ASP A 41 -10.50 14.76 9.30
CA ASP A 41 -10.95 15.76 8.32
C ASP A 41 -10.56 15.37 6.91
N GLY A 42 -9.31 14.95 6.74
CA GLY A 42 -8.79 14.59 5.44
C GLY A 42 -9.50 13.41 4.78
N VAL A 43 -10.04 12.45 5.53
CA VAL A 43 -10.73 11.27 4.98
C VAL A 43 -12.25 11.40 4.92
N THR A 44 -12.82 12.49 5.45
CA THR A 44 -14.27 12.73 5.46
C THR A 44 -14.69 13.88 4.54
N ALA A 45 -13.74 14.52 3.86
CA ALA A 45 -14.00 15.52 2.84
C ALA A 45 -14.13 14.87 1.45
N PHE A 46 -15.34 14.46 1.09
CA PHE A 46 -15.59 13.75 -0.17
C PHE A 46 -15.82 14.69 -1.37
N PRO A 47 -15.12 14.47 -2.50
CA PRO A 47 -15.37 15.18 -3.73
C PRO A 47 -16.79 14.98 -4.28
N THR A 48 -17.19 15.91 -5.14
CA THR A 48 -18.50 15.93 -5.78
C THR A 48 -18.47 15.54 -7.26
N GLU A 49 -17.27 15.42 -7.80
CA GLU A 49 -16.94 15.10 -9.18
C GLU A 49 -15.86 14.01 -9.20
N LEU A 50 -15.75 13.29 -10.32
CA LEU A 50 -14.66 12.34 -10.56
C LEU A 50 -13.31 13.05 -10.50
N ASP A 51 -12.23 12.33 -10.16
CA ASP A 51 -10.91 12.93 -10.02
C ASP A 51 -10.48 13.65 -11.32
N PRO A 52 -10.38 15.00 -11.32
CA PRO A 52 -10.04 15.76 -12.51
C PRO A 52 -8.58 15.54 -12.94
N ARG A 53 -7.74 14.95 -12.09
CA ARG A 53 -6.41 14.47 -12.45
C ARG A 53 -6.51 13.29 -13.43
N ILE A 54 -7.54 12.45 -13.32
CA ILE A 54 -7.73 11.22 -14.10
C ILE A 54 -8.74 11.41 -15.23
N PHE A 55 -9.85 12.11 -14.98
CA PHE A 55 -10.99 12.19 -15.88
C PHE A 55 -11.20 13.60 -16.45
N THR A 56 -11.78 13.68 -17.64
CA THR A 56 -12.40 14.87 -18.21
C THR A 56 -13.89 14.56 -18.41
N GLY A 57 -14.74 15.07 -17.52
CA GLY A 57 -16.10 14.57 -17.39
C GLY A 57 -16.09 13.11 -16.96
N ALA A 58 -16.73 12.22 -17.72
CA ALA A 58 -16.76 10.78 -17.45
C ALA A 58 -15.70 9.98 -18.23
N GLN A 59 -14.79 10.64 -18.95
CA GLN A 59 -13.81 9.98 -19.82
C GLN A 59 -12.41 10.06 -19.22
N MET A 60 -11.71 8.93 -19.11
CA MET A 60 -10.32 8.91 -18.65
C MET A 60 -9.44 9.64 -19.67
N LYS A 61 -8.48 10.42 -19.18
CA LYS A 61 -7.53 11.12 -20.05
C LYS A 61 -6.71 10.10 -20.89
N PRO A 62 -6.52 10.37 -22.19
CA PRO A 62 -5.84 9.41 -23.09
C PRO A 62 -4.42 9.03 -22.69
N ASP A 63 -3.67 9.97 -22.14
CA ASP A 63 -2.30 9.76 -21.70
C ASP A 63 -2.19 8.82 -20.50
N LEU A 64 -3.12 8.89 -19.53
CA LEU A 64 -3.22 7.92 -18.42
C LEU A 64 -3.51 6.52 -18.95
N HIS A 65 -4.48 6.39 -19.87
CA HIS A 65 -4.81 5.12 -20.51
C HIS A 65 -3.56 4.50 -21.14
N ASP A 66 -2.89 5.26 -22.03
CA ASP A 66 -1.75 4.74 -22.78
C ASP A 66 -0.55 4.45 -21.86
N ALA A 67 -0.33 5.28 -20.84
CA ALA A 67 0.73 5.06 -19.85
C ALA A 67 0.48 3.83 -18.98
N THR A 68 -0.78 3.60 -18.57
CA THR A 68 -1.16 2.43 -17.77
C THR A 68 -0.89 1.15 -18.54
N LEU A 69 -1.37 1.06 -19.80
CA LEU A 69 -1.15 -0.14 -20.61
C LEU A 69 0.35 -0.41 -20.87
N ARG A 70 1.16 0.64 -21.05
CA ARG A 70 2.62 0.49 -21.17
C ARG A 70 3.28 -0.03 -19.88
N ILE A 71 2.82 0.41 -18.72
CA ILE A 71 3.33 -0.09 -17.42
C ILE A 71 3.01 -1.57 -17.27
N VAL A 72 1.77 -1.97 -17.55
CA VAL A 72 1.33 -3.37 -17.46
C VAL A 72 2.15 -4.25 -18.41
N ASP A 73 2.30 -3.84 -19.66
CA ASP A 73 3.09 -4.55 -20.68
C ASP A 73 4.57 -4.69 -20.27
N ARG A 74 5.17 -3.62 -19.73
CA ARG A 74 6.54 -3.64 -19.20
C ARG A 74 6.68 -4.65 -18.06
N ILE A 75 5.82 -4.59 -17.04
CA ILE A 75 5.91 -5.48 -15.87
C ILE A 75 5.87 -6.95 -16.33
N ILE A 76 4.89 -7.31 -17.17
CA ILE A 76 4.75 -8.68 -17.67
C ILE A 76 5.99 -9.08 -18.47
N THR A 77 6.48 -8.21 -19.36
CA THR A 77 7.65 -8.48 -20.19
C THR A 77 8.93 -8.66 -19.34
N ASP A 78 9.14 -7.80 -18.36
CA ASP A 78 10.34 -7.78 -17.51
C ASP A 78 10.43 -9.03 -16.62
N THR A 79 9.30 -9.65 -16.26
CA THR A 79 9.28 -10.91 -15.51
C THR A 79 9.74 -12.11 -16.35
N GLY A 80 9.64 -12.02 -17.69
CA GLY A 80 9.97 -13.10 -18.61
C GLY A 80 8.99 -14.29 -18.57
N ILE A 81 7.87 -14.17 -17.85
CA ILE A 81 6.85 -15.22 -17.76
C ILE A 81 6.10 -15.27 -19.10
N LYS A 82 6.18 -16.43 -19.76
CA LYS A 82 5.56 -16.64 -21.09
C LYS A 82 4.15 -17.18 -20.95
N GLY A 83 3.33 -16.93 -21.97
CA GLY A 83 1.99 -17.55 -22.09
C GLY A 83 0.88 -16.81 -21.33
N LEU A 84 1.16 -15.67 -20.72
CA LEU A 84 0.15 -14.82 -20.10
C LEU A 84 -0.55 -13.98 -21.17
N THR A 85 -1.89 -13.93 -21.09
CA THR A 85 -2.73 -13.07 -21.91
C THR A 85 -3.50 -12.14 -20.98
N VAL A 86 -3.25 -10.83 -21.07
CA VAL A 86 -4.05 -9.84 -20.33
C VAL A 86 -5.45 -9.80 -20.92
N THR A 87 -6.45 -10.05 -20.08
CA THR A 87 -7.87 -10.06 -20.45
C THR A 87 -8.60 -8.79 -20.05
N GLY A 88 -8.03 -8.00 -19.14
CA GLY A 88 -8.55 -6.67 -18.80
C GLY A 88 -7.64 -5.90 -17.86
N VAL A 89 -7.67 -4.58 -17.99
CA VAL A 89 -7.02 -3.62 -17.09
C VAL A 89 -8.10 -2.65 -16.63
N GLU A 90 -8.26 -2.51 -15.33
CA GLU A 90 -9.39 -1.79 -14.73
C GLU A 90 -8.92 -0.88 -13.59
N LEU A 91 -9.61 0.25 -13.43
CA LEU A 91 -9.44 1.15 -12.30
C LEU A 91 -10.51 0.83 -11.24
N TYR A 92 -10.05 0.59 -10.02
CA TYR A 92 -10.86 0.41 -8.83
C TYR A 92 -10.45 1.40 -7.73
N GLY A 93 -11.12 1.32 -6.58
CA GLY A 93 -10.79 2.10 -5.41
C GLY A 93 -11.32 3.53 -5.46
N SER A 94 -10.75 4.38 -4.61
CA SER A 94 -11.26 5.73 -4.35
C SER A 94 -11.25 6.63 -5.59
N ASN A 95 -10.26 6.46 -6.47
CA ASN A 95 -10.11 7.20 -7.72
C ASN A 95 -11.05 6.71 -8.85
N ALA A 96 -11.65 5.52 -8.72
CA ALA A 96 -12.76 5.10 -9.55
C ALA A 96 -14.12 5.60 -9.02
N SER A 97 -14.14 6.30 -7.88
CA SER A 97 -15.34 6.69 -7.16
C SER A 97 -15.32 8.17 -6.71
N TYR A 98 -16.20 8.57 -5.80
CA TYR A 98 -16.24 9.93 -5.22
C TYR A 98 -15.56 9.97 -3.85
N GLU A 99 -14.65 9.03 -3.60
CA GLU A 99 -14.00 8.85 -2.30
C GLU A 99 -12.50 9.15 -2.34
N TYR A 100 -11.99 9.70 -3.45
CA TYR A 100 -10.59 10.09 -3.57
C TYR A 100 -10.26 11.37 -2.81
N ASP A 101 -8.97 11.55 -2.61
CA ASP A 101 -8.34 12.68 -1.93
C ASP A 101 -6.90 12.86 -2.46
N ASP A 102 -6.14 13.76 -1.85
CA ASP A 102 -4.75 14.05 -2.23
C ASP A 102 -3.78 12.89 -1.94
N THR A 103 -4.17 11.95 -1.09
CA THR A 103 -3.39 10.77 -0.70
C THR A 103 -3.79 9.49 -1.44
N SER A 104 -4.83 9.55 -2.28
CA SER A 104 -5.35 8.39 -3.00
C SER A 104 -4.38 7.91 -4.08
N ASP A 105 -4.37 6.60 -4.31
CA ASP A 105 -3.59 5.93 -5.34
C ASP A 105 -4.41 5.68 -6.62
N PHE A 106 -3.71 5.52 -7.73
CA PHE A 106 -4.29 5.08 -9.00
C PHE A 106 -4.28 3.55 -9.01
N GLY A 107 -5.29 2.95 -8.36
CA GLY A 107 -5.43 1.50 -8.17
C GLY A 107 -5.79 0.73 -9.44
N VAL A 108 -4.79 0.21 -10.13
CA VAL A 108 -4.90 -0.55 -11.38
C VAL A 108 -4.97 -2.04 -11.09
N HIS A 109 -6.07 -2.68 -11.47
CA HIS A 109 -6.22 -4.13 -11.41
C HIS A 109 -6.05 -4.73 -12.81
N VAL A 110 -5.14 -5.69 -12.92
CA VAL A 110 -4.83 -6.39 -14.16
C VAL A 110 -5.32 -7.83 -14.06
N PHE A 111 -6.21 -8.21 -14.96
CA PHE A 111 -6.71 -9.58 -15.08
C PHE A 111 -6.03 -10.26 -16.27
N PHE A 112 -5.60 -11.50 -16.07
CA PHE A 112 -4.94 -12.28 -17.10
C PHE A 112 -5.32 -13.76 -17.04
N THR A 113 -5.13 -14.45 -18.15
CA THR A 113 -5.31 -15.89 -18.30
C THR A 113 -4.08 -16.50 -18.98
N SER A 114 -4.03 -17.84 -19.10
CA SER A 114 -3.02 -18.54 -19.89
C SER A 114 -3.63 -19.79 -20.49
N ASP A 115 -3.51 -19.94 -21.81
CA ASP A 115 -3.91 -21.16 -22.53
C ASP A 115 -2.82 -22.25 -22.47
N SER A 116 -1.63 -21.87 -22.02
CA SER A 116 -0.44 -22.75 -21.97
C SER A 116 -0.11 -23.28 -20.58
N MET A 117 -0.81 -22.81 -19.55
CA MET A 117 -0.63 -23.20 -18.16
C MET A 117 -1.90 -23.88 -17.64
N THR A 118 -1.71 -24.90 -16.82
CA THR A 118 -2.78 -25.44 -15.97
C THR A 118 -3.15 -24.43 -14.88
N SER A 119 -4.32 -24.60 -14.25
CA SER A 119 -4.74 -23.74 -13.13
C SER A 119 -3.74 -23.78 -11.96
N GLN A 120 -3.09 -24.92 -11.73
CA GLN A 120 -2.07 -25.07 -10.68
C GLN A 120 -0.79 -24.29 -11.00
N GLU A 121 -0.40 -24.23 -12.27
CA GLU A 121 0.77 -23.45 -12.72
C GLU A 121 0.47 -21.95 -12.74
N LEU A 122 -0.77 -21.55 -13.03
CA LEU A 122 -1.19 -20.15 -13.08
C LEU A 122 -1.40 -19.55 -11.68
N ALA A 123 -1.90 -20.35 -10.72
CA ALA A 123 -2.24 -19.91 -9.37
C ALA A 123 -1.14 -19.09 -8.63
N PRO A 124 0.16 -19.44 -8.67
CA PRO A 124 1.20 -18.65 -7.99
C PRO A 124 1.63 -17.38 -8.75
N ILE A 125 1.27 -17.23 -10.04
CA ILE A 125 1.76 -16.14 -10.89
C ILE A 125 1.30 -14.75 -10.41
N PRO A 126 0.04 -14.51 -10.00
CA PRO A 126 -0.38 -13.22 -9.46
C PRO A 126 0.51 -12.74 -8.31
N ARG A 127 0.82 -13.64 -7.36
CA ARG A 127 1.70 -13.32 -6.23
C ARG A 127 3.09 -12.93 -6.71
N LEU A 128 3.69 -13.69 -7.62
CA LEU A 128 5.02 -13.37 -8.17
C LEU A 128 5.05 -12.00 -8.86
N LEU A 129 4.00 -11.65 -9.60
CA LEU A 129 3.89 -10.34 -10.26
C LEU A 129 3.72 -9.21 -9.25
N ASN A 130 2.88 -9.40 -8.23
CA ASN A 130 2.65 -8.40 -7.18
C ASN A 130 3.92 -8.18 -6.33
N ASP A 131 4.62 -9.25 -5.92
CA ASP A 131 5.91 -9.16 -5.22
C ASP A 131 6.96 -8.37 -6.06
N ASP A 132 6.96 -8.51 -7.40
CA ASP A 132 7.85 -7.72 -8.27
C ASP A 132 7.44 -6.24 -8.36
N VAL A 133 6.14 -5.95 -8.39
CA VAL A 133 5.59 -4.58 -8.35
C VAL A 133 5.97 -3.89 -7.05
N GLU A 134 5.70 -4.50 -5.90
CA GLU A 134 6.05 -3.97 -4.57
C GLU A 134 7.55 -3.64 -4.52
N ARG A 135 8.40 -4.59 -4.92
CA ARG A 135 9.85 -4.43 -4.84
C ARG A 135 10.43 -3.40 -5.81
N ARG A 136 9.85 -3.21 -7.01
CA ARG A 136 10.46 -2.39 -8.09
C ARG A 136 9.73 -1.10 -8.41
N GLN A 137 8.45 -1.00 -8.13
CA GLN A 137 7.59 0.07 -8.66
C GLN A 137 6.90 0.88 -7.56
N GLU A 138 6.51 0.27 -6.46
CA GLU A 138 5.74 0.93 -5.41
C GLU A 138 6.36 2.28 -5.01
N GLY A 139 5.56 3.34 -4.99
CA GLY A 139 6.00 4.71 -4.70
C GLY A 139 6.86 5.42 -5.79
N HIS A 140 7.31 4.73 -6.83
CA HIS A 140 8.22 5.28 -7.85
C HIS A 140 7.49 5.86 -9.07
N VAL A 141 6.32 5.31 -9.43
CA VAL A 141 5.56 5.73 -10.61
C VAL A 141 4.38 6.58 -10.18
N ARG A 142 4.20 7.73 -10.84
CA ARG A 142 3.12 8.67 -10.54
C ARG A 142 2.49 9.25 -11.79
N PHE A 143 1.16 9.43 -11.77
CA PHE A 143 0.40 10.16 -12.79
C PHE A 143 -0.16 11.43 -12.19
N TYR A 144 0.28 12.60 -12.69
CA TYR A 144 -0.14 13.90 -12.14
C TYR A 144 0.00 14.00 -10.61
N GLY A 145 1.04 13.39 -10.05
CA GLY A 145 1.31 13.33 -8.61
C GLY A 145 0.68 12.15 -7.87
N ILE A 146 -0.29 11.45 -8.47
CA ILE A 146 -0.97 10.28 -7.90
C ILE A 146 -0.05 9.04 -8.00
N PRO A 147 0.26 8.34 -6.89
CA PRO A 147 0.96 7.06 -6.92
C PRO A 147 0.22 6.03 -7.77
N VAL A 148 0.93 5.26 -8.59
CA VAL A 148 0.33 4.19 -9.40
C VAL A 148 0.58 2.85 -8.73
N GLU A 149 -0.50 2.21 -8.28
CA GLU A 149 -0.47 0.89 -7.66
C GLU A 149 -1.08 -0.14 -8.61
N VAL A 150 -0.34 -1.22 -8.88
CA VAL A 150 -0.76 -2.25 -9.85
C VAL A 150 -0.91 -3.58 -9.13
N SER A 151 -2.06 -4.21 -9.25
CA SER A 151 -2.33 -5.53 -8.70
C SER A 151 -2.78 -6.50 -9.80
N PHE A 152 -2.11 -7.64 -9.88
CA PHE A 152 -2.37 -8.69 -10.86
C PHE A 152 -3.27 -9.79 -10.28
N HIS A 153 -4.18 -10.30 -11.11
CA HIS A 153 -5.19 -11.30 -10.78
C HIS A 153 -5.34 -12.33 -11.91
N ALA A 154 -5.32 -13.62 -11.56
CA ALA A 154 -5.59 -14.70 -12.52
C ALA A 154 -7.11 -14.99 -12.67
N GLU A 155 -7.94 -14.44 -11.79
CA GLU A 155 -9.38 -14.62 -11.77
C GLU A 155 -10.11 -13.38 -11.26
N ARG A 156 -11.41 -13.28 -11.56
CA ARG A 156 -12.31 -12.25 -11.04
C ARG A 156 -13.15 -12.83 -9.91
N GLY A 157 -12.62 -12.77 -8.69
CA GLY A 157 -13.37 -13.12 -7.48
C GLY A 157 -14.61 -12.24 -7.25
N GLU A 158 -15.38 -12.54 -6.21
CA GLU A 158 -16.64 -11.83 -5.90
C GLU A 158 -16.46 -10.32 -5.74
N GLY A 159 -15.34 -9.88 -5.14
CA GLY A 159 -15.02 -8.46 -4.97
C GLY A 159 -14.76 -7.68 -6.26
N TYR A 160 -14.56 -8.37 -7.39
CA TYR A 160 -14.33 -7.75 -8.70
C TYR A 160 -15.55 -7.78 -9.61
N GLN A 161 -16.65 -8.39 -9.16
CA GLN A 161 -17.90 -8.38 -9.90
C GLN A 161 -18.50 -6.96 -9.90
N PRO A 162 -19.08 -6.49 -11.02
CA PRO A 162 -19.70 -5.18 -11.07
C PRO A 162 -20.83 -5.04 -10.04
N GLN A 163 -20.73 -4.04 -9.16
CA GLN A 163 -21.75 -3.76 -8.15
C GLN A 163 -22.38 -2.38 -8.40
N PRO A 164 -23.72 -2.25 -8.35
CA PRO A 164 -24.38 -0.96 -8.56
C PRO A 164 -23.84 0.15 -7.67
N GLY A 165 -23.42 1.25 -8.29
CA GLY A 165 -22.91 2.43 -7.58
C GLY A 165 -21.46 2.35 -7.13
N VAL A 166 -20.83 1.17 -7.20
CA VAL A 166 -19.39 1.00 -6.97
C VAL A 166 -18.65 1.25 -8.28
N GLY A 167 -17.77 2.24 -8.27
CA GLY A 167 -17.03 2.65 -9.46
C GLY A 167 -16.09 1.58 -9.97
N GLN A 168 -16.23 1.23 -11.25
CA GLN A 168 -15.35 0.31 -11.95
C GLN A 168 -15.19 0.80 -13.39
N TYR A 169 -13.98 1.22 -13.75
CA TYR A 169 -13.67 1.71 -15.10
C TYR A 169 -12.77 0.72 -15.83
N SER A 170 -13.20 0.25 -17.00
CA SER A 170 -12.34 -0.55 -17.88
C SER A 170 -11.38 0.39 -18.59
N ILE A 171 -10.11 0.33 -18.22
CA ILE A 171 -9.04 1.05 -18.88
C ILE A 171 -8.87 0.47 -20.28
N THR A 172 -8.81 -0.87 -20.42
CA THR A 172 -8.70 -1.55 -21.72
C THR A 172 -9.77 -1.11 -22.72
N ASP A 173 -11.04 -1.01 -22.29
CA ASP A 173 -12.15 -0.64 -23.17
C ASP A 173 -12.46 0.87 -23.17
N ARG A 174 -11.76 1.64 -22.33
CA ARG A 174 -11.95 3.10 -22.16
C ARG A 174 -13.39 3.48 -21.83
N ARG A 175 -14.05 2.71 -20.97
CA ARG A 175 -15.45 2.92 -20.58
C ARG A 175 -15.72 2.46 -19.15
N TRP A 176 -16.74 3.05 -18.54
CA TRP A 176 -17.27 2.55 -17.28
C TRP A 176 -17.86 1.15 -17.47
N VAL A 177 -17.45 0.22 -16.62
CA VAL A 177 -18.16 -1.03 -16.37
C VAL A 177 -19.36 -0.71 -15.48
N THR A 178 -19.10 -0.01 -14.37
CA THR A 178 -20.13 0.59 -13.52
C THR A 178 -19.72 2.01 -13.16
N MET A 179 -20.58 2.98 -13.49
CA MET A 179 -20.39 4.38 -13.08
C MET A 179 -20.62 4.50 -11.57
N PRO A 180 -19.73 5.20 -10.83
CA PRO A 180 -19.92 5.38 -9.41
C PRO A 180 -21.12 6.26 -9.10
N THR A 181 -21.75 5.99 -7.97
CA THR A 181 -22.67 6.91 -7.30
C THR A 181 -22.06 7.37 -5.99
N ARG A 182 -22.52 8.50 -5.47
CA ARG A 182 -22.13 8.92 -4.12
C ARG A 182 -22.59 7.89 -3.12
N GLN A 183 -21.65 7.42 -2.30
CA GLN A 183 -21.97 6.51 -1.23
C GLN A 183 -22.60 7.27 -0.05
N PRO A 184 -23.57 6.66 0.64
CA PRO A 184 -24.10 7.21 1.88
C PRO A 184 -23.00 7.31 2.94
N ASP A 185 -23.09 8.33 3.79
CA ASP A 185 -22.17 8.52 4.89
C ASP A 185 -22.61 7.63 6.06
N HIS A 186 -21.79 6.63 6.40
CA HIS A 186 -22.02 5.68 7.49
C HIS A 186 -20.90 5.76 8.54
N PHE A 187 -20.39 6.97 8.77
CA PHE A 187 -19.30 7.22 9.69
C PHE A 187 -19.72 8.12 10.85
N ASP A 188 -19.12 7.89 12.02
CA ASP A 188 -19.21 8.77 13.19
C ASP A 188 -17.82 9.28 13.54
N ARG A 189 -17.59 10.58 13.37
CA ARG A 189 -16.27 11.20 13.60
C ARG A 189 -15.78 11.11 15.04
N THR A 190 -16.69 11.05 16.01
CA THR A 190 -16.36 10.84 17.43
C THR A 190 -15.84 9.42 17.61
N GLN A 191 -16.53 8.44 17.04
CA GLN A 191 -16.10 7.04 17.07
C GLN A 191 -14.77 6.86 16.33
N MET A 192 -14.61 7.49 15.16
CA MET A 192 -13.35 7.46 14.41
C MET A 192 -12.17 7.95 15.26
N THR A 193 -12.35 9.07 15.97
CA THR A 193 -11.31 9.64 16.86
C THR A 193 -10.94 8.66 17.98
N ALA A 194 -11.93 8.01 18.58
CA ALA A 194 -11.73 7.03 19.63
C ALA A 194 -10.97 5.79 19.12
N ASP A 195 -11.38 5.26 17.98
CA ASP A 195 -10.79 4.06 17.37
C ASP A 195 -9.37 4.32 16.87
N MET A 196 -9.12 5.48 16.25
CA MET A 196 -7.77 5.91 15.90
C MET A 196 -6.86 5.99 17.13
N SER A 197 -7.34 6.62 18.21
CA SER A 197 -6.56 6.74 19.45
C SER A 197 -6.20 5.35 20.01
N LYS A 198 -7.14 4.40 19.97
CA LYS A 198 -6.90 3.01 20.39
C LYS A 198 -5.76 2.37 19.58
N PHE A 199 -5.82 2.41 18.25
CA PHE A 199 -4.80 1.78 17.40
C PHE A 199 -3.44 2.48 17.48
N ILE A 200 -3.42 3.82 17.56
CA ILE A 200 -2.19 4.60 17.76
C ILE A 200 -1.52 4.22 19.09
N SER A 201 -2.28 4.14 20.18
CA SER A 201 -1.75 3.72 21.48
C SER A 201 -1.20 2.29 21.42
N ALA A 202 -1.94 1.35 20.83
CA ALA A 202 -1.49 -0.03 20.69
C ALA A 202 -0.17 -0.12 19.89
N TYR A 203 -0.08 0.58 18.76
CA TYR A 203 1.13 0.67 17.96
C TYR A 203 2.31 1.24 18.75
N ASN A 204 2.11 2.39 19.39
CA ASN A 204 3.17 3.07 20.14
C ASN A 204 3.65 2.24 21.36
N ASP A 205 2.74 1.53 22.03
CA ASP A 205 3.08 0.65 23.15
C ASP A 205 3.89 -0.56 22.69
N LEU A 206 3.51 -1.19 21.56
CA LEU A 206 4.28 -2.29 20.97
C LEU A 206 5.67 -1.84 20.53
N LEU A 207 5.75 -0.70 19.83
CA LEU A 207 7.01 -0.14 19.39
C LEU A 207 7.94 0.19 20.58
N SER A 208 7.39 0.80 21.63
CA SER A 208 8.15 1.09 22.86
C SER A 208 8.68 -0.19 23.51
N GLY A 209 7.85 -1.24 23.59
CA GLY A 209 8.27 -2.55 24.10
C GLY A 209 9.38 -3.18 23.27
N TYR A 210 9.26 -3.14 21.94
CA TYR A 210 10.27 -3.66 21.01
C TYR A 210 11.59 -2.88 21.13
N GLN A 211 11.55 -1.55 21.15
CA GLN A 211 12.75 -0.72 21.27
C GLN A 211 13.50 -0.92 22.61
N GLN A 212 12.79 -1.23 23.70
CA GLN A 212 13.39 -1.49 25.01
C GLN A 212 14.10 -2.85 25.08
N ALA A 213 13.54 -3.87 24.45
CA ALA A 213 14.05 -5.24 24.49
C ALA A 213 13.84 -5.95 23.14
N PRO A 214 14.61 -5.58 22.09
CA PRO A 214 14.34 -6.04 20.73
C PRO A 214 14.61 -7.54 20.56
N LYS A 215 15.68 -8.05 21.20
CA LYS A 215 15.99 -9.48 21.17
C LYS A 215 15.09 -10.24 22.14
N GLY A 216 14.41 -11.26 21.63
CA GLY A 216 13.43 -12.06 22.37
C GLY A 216 12.06 -11.40 22.50
N PHE A 217 11.83 -10.25 21.84
CA PHE A 217 10.49 -9.69 21.72
C PHE A 217 9.59 -10.66 20.95
N ASP A 218 8.33 -10.75 21.36
CA ASP A 218 7.33 -11.55 20.68
C ASP A 218 6.81 -10.81 19.43
N CYS A 219 7.45 -11.06 18.29
CA CYS A 219 7.15 -10.39 17.02
C CYS A 219 5.73 -10.65 16.53
N SER A 220 5.09 -11.75 16.97
CA SER A 220 3.71 -12.07 16.58
C SER A 220 2.69 -11.01 17.04
N LYS A 221 3.07 -10.18 18.02
CA LYS A 221 2.23 -9.08 18.50
C LYS A 221 2.03 -7.98 17.46
N PHE A 222 2.99 -7.75 16.57
CA PHE A 222 2.80 -6.82 15.47
C PHE A 222 1.77 -7.38 14.49
N GLY A 223 1.93 -8.63 14.03
CA GLY A 223 0.94 -9.27 13.17
C GLY A 223 -0.46 -9.35 13.78
N ALA A 224 -0.55 -9.59 15.09
CA ALA A 224 -1.84 -9.58 15.78
C ALA A 224 -2.52 -8.18 15.76
N LEU A 225 -1.75 -7.09 15.77
CA LEU A 225 -2.29 -5.74 15.64
C LEU A 225 -2.71 -5.45 14.18
N ASP A 226 -1.95 -5.92 13.19
CA ASP A 226 -2.35 -5.82 11.78
C ASP A 226 -3.66 -6.58 11.52
N ASP A 227 -3.73 -7.84 11.98
CA ASP A 227 -4.94 -8.67 11.92
C ASP A 227 -6.15 -7.98 12.58
N GLU A 228 -5.94 -7.33 13.74
CA GLU A 228 -6.99 -6.59 14.43
C GLU A 228 -7.49 -5.39 13.60
N MET A 229 -6.57 -4.62 13.00
CA MET A 229 -6.93 -3.48 12.12
C MET A 229 -7.63 -3.94 10.84
N ALA A 230 -7.17 -5.05 10.25
CA ALA A 230 -7.76 -5.65 9.06
C ALA A 230 -9.18 -6.16 9.35
N ALA A 231 -9.37 -6.90 10.44
CA ALA A 231 -10.69 -7.39 10.87
C ALA A 231 -11.65 -6.25 11.20
N TYR A 232 -11.17 -5.21 11.89
CA TYR A 232 -11.94 -4.01 12.17
C TYR A 232 -12.39 -3.33 10.87
N ARG A 233 -11.51 -3.18 9.88
CA ARG A 233 -11.87 -2.62 8.57
C ARG A 233 -12.91 -3.49 7.84
N ASP A 234 -12.73 -4.80 7.84
CA ASP A 234 -13.60 -5.76 7.16
C ASP A 234 -15.02 -5.80 7.74
N GLU A 235 -15.18 -5.58 9.05
CA GLU A 235 -16.48 -5.48 9.71
C GLU A 235 -17.39 -4.47 9.01
N GLY A 236 -16.88 -3.29 8.67
CA GLY A 236 -17.66 -2.26 7.96
C GLY A 236 -18.12 -2.69 6.56
N PHE A 237 -17.36 -3.55 5.87
CA PHE A 237 -17.75 -4.09 4.56
C PHE A 237 -18.74 -5.25 4.70
N THR A 238 -18.49 -6.15 5.65
CA THR A 238 -19.37 -7.29 5.95
C THR A 238 -20.76 -6.84 6.42
N GLU A 239 -20.84 -5.74 7.16
CA GLU A 239 -22.11 -5.11 7.57
C GLU A 239 -22.81 -4.32 6.44
N GLY A 240 -22.17 -4.19 5.27
CA GLY A 240 -22.72 -3.48 4.12
C GLY A 240 -22.71 -1.94 4.27
N LEU A 241 -21.89 -1.39 5.18
CA LEU A 241 -21.73 0.06 5.38
C LEU A 241 -20.89 0.72 4.28
N GLY A 242 -20.16 -0.08 3.50
CA GLY A 242 -19.45 0.35 2.30
C GLY A 242 -18.21 1.20 2.59
N SER A 243 -17.75 1.93 1.57
CA SER A 243 -16.47 2.66 1.59
C SER A 243 -16.45 3.89 2.50
N ARG A 244 -17.61 4.38 2.95
CA ARG A 244 -17.76 5.50 3.89
C ARG A 244 -18.23 5.07 5.28
N SER A 245 -17.86 3.86 5.70
CA SER A 245 -18.03 3.36 7.06
C SER A 245 -17.01 3.97 8.01
N THR A 246 -17.34 4.06 9.31
CA THR A 246 -16.39 4.44 10.37
C THR A 246 -15.10 3.63 10.25
N GLN A 247 -15.23 2.30 10.11
CA GLN A 247 -14.13 1.35 10.11
C GLN A 247 -13.14 1.58 8.95
N ASN A 248 -13.67 1.70 7.73
CA ASN A 248 -12.82 1.93 6.56
C ASN A 248 -12.16 3.32 6.60
N LEU A 249 -12.87 4.35 7.07
CA LEU A 249 -12.32 5.70 7.15
C LEU A 249 -11.28 5.83 8.27
N VAL A 250 -11.42 5.13 9.40
CA VAL A 250 -10.38 5.04 10.44
C VAL A 250 -9.11 4.40 9.87
N TYR A 251 -9.22 3.27 9.18
CA TYR A 251 -8.07 2.62 8.56
C TYR A 251 -7.36 3.58 7.58
N ARG A 252 -8.12 4.29 6.74
CA ARG A 252 -7.57 5.32 5.84
C ARG A 252 -6.93 6.49 6.60
N ALA A 253 -7.49 6.91 7.72
CA ALA A 253 -6.95 8.01 8.52
C ALA A 253 -5.64 7.63 9.22
N LEU A 254 -5.52 6.38 9.69
CA LEU A 254 -4.30 5.85 10.30
C LEU A 254 -3.11 5.87 9.32
N ARG A 255 -3.36 5.69 8.02
CA ARG A 255 -2.33 5.80 6.95
C ARG A 255 -1.84 7.23 6.69
N ARG A 256 -2.44 8.23 7.33
CA ARG A 256 -2.12 9.66 7.15
C ARG A 256 -1.39 10.29 8.31
N LEU A 257 -1.13 9.52 9.36
CA LEU A 257 -0.30 10.00 10.45
C LEU A 257 1.13 10.17 9.95
N ASN A 258 1.98 10.78 10.78
CA ASN A 258 3.41 10.91 10.50
C ASN A 258 4.09 9.55 10.19
N VAL A 259 3.44 8.44 10.57
CA VAL A 259 3.75 7.07 10.18
C VAL A 259 2.48 6.41 9.64
N SER A 260 2.57 5.63 8.57
CA SER A 260 1.44 4.79 8.16
C SER A 260 1.34 3.61 9.12
N VAL A 261 0.46 3.70 10.12
CA VAL A 261 0.39 2.68 11.19
C VAL A 261 0.17 1.28 10.63
N PRO A 262 -0.78 1.02 9.69
CA PRO A 262 -0.95 -0.31 9.11
C PRO A 262 0.33 -0.83 8.45
N ASP A 263 0.87 -0.10 7.47
CA ASP A 263 2.04 -0.54 6.69
C ASP A 263 3.32 -0.70 7.57
N MET A 264 3.42 0.09 8.66
CA MET A 264 4.56 0.05 9.56
C MET A 264 4.54 -1.14 10.52
N VAL A 265 3.36 -1.66 10.85
CA VAL A 265 3.23 -2.83 11.73
C VAL A 265 3.81 -4.07 11.06
N ASP A 266 3.52 -4.28 9.77
CA ASP A 266 4.10 -5.37 8.98
C ASP A 266 5.62 -5.26 8.87
N THR A 267 6.11 -4.05 8.54
CA THR A 267 7.55 -3.77 8.46
C THR A 267 8.26 -4.07 9.79
N LEU A 268 7.65 -3.70 10.92
CA LEU A 268 8.18 -3.95 12.26
C LEU A 268 8.16 -5.43 12.63
N GLN A 269 7.14 -6.19 12.19
CA GLN A 269 7.11 -7.63 12.40
C GLN A 269 8.29 -8.31 11.72
N ASP A 270 8.54 -7.98 10.45
CA ASP A 270 9.65 -8.55 9.67
C ASP A 270 10.98 -8.19 10.30
N GLU A 271 11.18 -6.91 10.64
CA GLU A 271 12.40 -6.45 11.30
C GLU A 271 12.63 -7.17 12.64
N CYS A 272 11.60 -7.25 13.48
CA CYS A 272 11.65 -7.96 14.75
C CYS A 272 12.06 -9.43 14.53
N THR A 273 11.48 -10.08 13.53
CA THR A 273 11.79 -11.46 13.17
C THR A 273 13.26 -11.59 12.79
N PHE A 274 13.76 -10.73 11.91
CA PHE A 274 15.16 -10.73 11.48
C PHE A 274 16.12 -10.47 12.64
N VAL A 275 15.79 -9.56 13.56
CA VAL A 275 16.59 -9.33 14.78
C VAL A 275 16.63 -10.58 15.66
N ASN A 276 15.50 -11.29 15.80
CA ASN A 276 15.43 -12.54 16.56
C ASN A 276 16.19 -13.70 15.92
N GLU A 277 16.20 -13.79 14.60
CA GLU A 277 16.94 -14.81 13.85
C GLU A 277 18.44 -14.50 13.75
N SER A 278 18.81 -13.23 13.81
CA SER A 278 20.20 -12.79 13.70
C SER A 278 21.07 -13.33 14.84
N VAL A 279 22.22 -13.91 14.49
CA VAL A 279 23.23 -14.40 15.43
C VAL A 279 24.37 -13.39 15.49
N GLY A 280 24.63 -12.84 16.68
CA GLY A 280 25.67 -11.85 16.95
C GLY A 280 25.70 -11.48 18.41
#